data_AF-A0A9K3MVF4-F1
#
_entry.id   AF-A0A9K3MVF4-F1
#
_cell.length_a   1.000
_cell.length_b   1.000
_cell.length_c   1.000
_cell.angle_alpha   90.00
_cell.angle_beta   90.00
_cell.angle_gamma   90.00
#
_symmetry.space_group_name_H-M   'P 1'
#
loop_
_entity.id
_entity.type
_entity.pdbx_description
1 polymer ?
#
loop_
_entity_poly.entity_id
_entity_poly.type
_entity_poly.pdbx_seq_one_letter_code
_entity_poly.pdbx_strand_id
1 'polypeptide(L)'
;MDDVKNCHEFFSLSLPPAERMFQKNRNRFALMDDHVSAGVHFFATSQEILREWRSMGEETLAFEEAKKSFAEEREKFNAEKKGLQWRVAEAERKLEEQKQLNEQKQKDWGSACARTNLEMQSQRDAIVRLSGEKTALAEEAQQARVAAEKKEKEYVARIDKLELLAQEKATECETAQGLLTEKTAECQASELLAEEASADSRWLLSRGVPLLADRILHSSELARYMFELGRAGYNSGRKFGYAEGRFATVNNEKDYHFELFKEDCDGAYAAKRQEFSMLDFAVVRAAGKLAHKVDGVALLKKALGEDGDASGGAGPS
;
A
#
# COMPACT_ATOMS: atom_id res chain seq x y z
N MET A 1 73.33 170.01 -18.33
CA MET A 1 72.95 169.32 -19.57
C MET A 1 72.05 168.19 -19.13
N ASP A 2 70.75 168.35 -19.38
CA ASP A 2 69.72 167.76 -18.55
C ASP A 2 69.27 166.38 -19.05
N ASP A 3 69.12 165.43 -18.13
CA ASP A 3 68.78 164.01 -18.33
C ASP A 3 67.54 163.77 -19.22
N VAL A 4 66.65 164.75 -19.32
CA VAL A 4 65.44 164.68 -20.16
C VAL A 4 65.78 164.55 -21.65
N LYS A 5 66.89 165.14 -22.12
CA LYS A 5 67.32 165.02 -23.53
C LYS A 5 67.81 163.61 -23.87
N ASN A 6 68.51 162.95 -22.94
CA ASN A 6 69.00 161.58 -23.14
C ASN A 6 67.84 160.58 -23.23
N CYS A 7 66.81 160.72 -22.38
CA CYS A 7 65.62 159.87 -22.48
C CYS A 7 64.89 160.09 -23.82
N HIS A 8 64.81 161.34 -24.30
CA HIS A 8 64.14 161.64 -25.56
C HIS A 8 64.90 161.13 -26.79
N GLU A 9 66.24 161.14 -26.76
CA GLU A 9 67.07 160.55 -27.83
C GLU A 9 66.98 159.02 -27.84
N PHE A 10 67.01 158.37 -26.68
CA PHE A 10 66.91 156.91 -26.56
C PHE A 10 65.61 156.37 -27.18
N PHE A 11 64.46 156.95 -26.81
CA PHE A 11 63.17 156.55 -27.38
C PHE A 11 63.04 156.89 -28.87
N SER A 12 63.72 157.94 -29.33
CA SER A 12 63.71 158.34 -30.74
C SER A 12 64.57 157.44 -31.64
N LEU A 13 65.45 156.61 -31.10
CA LEU A 13 66.26 155.66 -31.87
C LEU A 13 65.73 154.23 -31.81
N SER A 14 64.93 153.88 -30.80
CA SER A 14 64.34 152.56 -30.62
C SER A 14 63.12 152.26 -31.51
N LEU A 15 62.56 153.27 -32.19
CA LEU A 15 61.39 153.11 -33.06
C LEU A 15 61.77 153.26 -34.55
N PRO A 16 61.28 152.38 -35.44
CA PRO A 16 61.49 152.50 -36.88
C PRO A 16 61.11 153.89 -37.42
N PRO A 17 61.77 154.42 -38.46
CA PRO A 17 61.47 155.75 -39.02
C PRO A 17 59.99 155.95 -39.40
N ALA A 18 59.32 154.91 -39.90
CA ALA A 18 57.90 154.94 -40.24
C ALA A 18 57.01 155.15 -39.00
N GLU A 19 57.32 154.45 -37.91
CA GLU A 19 56.60 154.55 -36.63
C GLU A 19 56.79 155.94 -36.00
N ARG A 20 57.99 156.53 -36.13
CA ARG A 20 58.28 157.90 -35.66
C ARG A 20 57.48 158.97 -36.39
N MET A 21 57.28 158.82 -37.71
CA MET A 21 56.45 159.74 -38.50
C MET A 21 54.97 159.54 -38.21
N PHE A 22 54.55 158.30 -37.98
CA PHE A 22 53.18 157.96 -37.61
C PHE A 22 52.77 158.57 -36.25
N GLN A 23 53.66 158.51 -35.26
CA GLN A 23 53.43 159.08 -33.94
C GLN A 23 53.48 160.62 -33.92
N LYS A 24 54.28 161.26 -34.79
CA LYS A 24 54.36 162.74 -34.89
C LYS A 24 53.06 163.41 -35.38
N ASN A 25 52.26 162.71 -36.19
CA ASN A 25 51.03 163.27 -36.79
C ASN A 25 49.76 162.99 -35.96
N ARG A 26 49.86 162.26 -34.84
CA ARG A 26 48.72 161.89 -34.00
C ARG A 26 48.60 162.78 -32.76
N ASN A 27 47.36 163.07 -32.36
CA ASN A 27 47.07 163.73 -31.09
C ASN A 27 47.51 162.80 -29.93
N ARG A 28 48.17 163.36 -28.90
CA ARG A 28 48.64 162.64 -27.71
C ARG A 28 47.55 161.80 -27.04
N PHE A 29 46.31 162.28 -27.03
CA PHE A 29 45.18 161.53 -26.47
C PHE A 29 44.83 160.29 -27.30
N ALA A 30 44.93 160.36 -28.63
CA ALA A 30 44.68 159.21 -29.51
C ALA A 30 45.78 158.14 -29.34
N LEU A 31 47.05 158.55 -29.16
CA LEU A 31 48.14 157.61 -28.91
C LEU A 31 47.98 156.87 -27.56
N MET A 32 47.49 157.57 -26.53
CA MET A 32 47.17 156.95 -25.24
C MET A 32 45.98 155.99 -25.35
N ASP A 33 44.94 156.38 -26.08
CA ASP A 33 43.73 155.55 -26.28
C ASP A 33 44.04 154.28 -27.08
N ASP A 34 44.86 154.38 -28.13
CA ASP A 34 45.37 153.23 -28.88
C ASP A 34 46.18 152.28 -27.99
N HIS A 35 47.05 152.82 -27.13
CA HIS A 35 47.86 152.01 -26.22
C HIS A 35 47.01 151.29 -25.17
N VAL A 36 46.02 152.00 -24.59
CA VAL A 36 45.06 151.40 -23.65
C VAL A 36 44.22 150.33 -24.34
N SER A 37 43.69 150.62 -25.52
CA SER A 37 42.88 149.67 -26.30
C SER A 37 43.68 148.44 -26.69
N ALA A 38 44.93 148.61 -27.17
CA ALA A 38 45.82 147.50 -27.48
C ALA A 38 46.15 146.66 -26.24
N GLY A 39 46.40 147.30 -25.09
CA GLY A 39 46.64 146.61 -23.82
C GLY A 39 45.41 145.82 -23.34
N VAL A 40 44.22 146.41 -23.42
CA VAL A 40 42.95 145.74 -23.06
C VAL A 40 42.66 144.56 -23.99
N HIS A 41 42.81 144.74 -25.31
CA HIS A 41 42.64 143.65 -26.27
C HIS A 41 43.65 142.52 -26.06
N PHE A 42 44.93 142.86 -25.88
CA PHE A 42 45.97 141.86 -25.59
C PHE A 42 45.64 141.06 -24.32
N PHE A 43 45.21 141.73 -23.24
CA PHE A 43 44.87 141.07 -21.99
C PHE A 43 43.58 140.23 -22.12
N ALA A 44 42.55 140.73 -22.79
CA ALA A 44 41.31 139.99 -23.03
C ALA A 44 41.57 138.71 -23.84
N THR A 45 42.27 138.80 -24.98
CA THR A 45 42.64 137.64 -25.79
C THR A 45 43.53 136.66 -25.02
N SER A 46 44.50 137.17 -24.24
CA SER A 46 45.35 136.30 -23.42
C SER A 46 44.54 135.58 -22.33
N GLN A 47 43.56 136.24 -21.72
CA GLN A 47 42.67 135.62 -20.74
C GLN A 47 41.75 134.55 -21.37
N GLU A 48 41.23 134.81 -22.56
CA GLU A 48 40.43 133.82 -23.32
C GLU A 48 41.27 132.58 -23.63
N ILE A 49 42.47 132.75 -24.18
CA ILE A 49 43.40 131.63 -24.43
C ILE A 49 43.68 130.83 -23.15
N LEU A 50 43.92 131.51 -22.02
CA LEU A 50 44.15 130.86 -20.73
C LEU A 50 42.90 130.16 -20.15
N ARG A 51 41.69 130.56 -20.54
CA ARG A 51 40.45 129.85 -20.16
C ARG A 51 40.27 128.61 -21.02
N GLU A 52 40.43 128.74 -22.33
CA GLU A 52 40.35 127.61 -23.27
C GLU A 52 41.40 126.54 -22.95
N TRP A 53 42.64 126.93 -22.65
CA TRP A 53 43.68 125.99 -22.24
C TRP A 53 43.36 125.27 -20.94
N ARG A 54 42.71 125.95 -19.98
CA ARG A 54 42.22 125.31 -18.75
C ARG A 54 41.09 124.33 -19.05
N SER A 55 40.12 124.73 -19.87
CA SER A 55 39.01 123.85 -20.30
C SER A 55 39.53 122.60 -21.00
N MET A 56 40.44 122.74 -21.97
CA MET A 56 41.08 121.61 -22.64
C MET A 56 41.85 120.72 -21.66
N GLY A 57 42.51 121.30 -20.66
CA GLY A 57 43.19 120.55 -19.60
C GLY A 57 42.21 119.70 -18.78
N GLU A 58 41.08 120.27 -18.38
CA GLU A 58 40.01 119.57 -17.65
C GLU A 58 39.36 118.46 -18.49
N GLU A 59 39.07 118.74 -19.77
CA GLU A 59 38.54 117.74 -20.71
C GLU A 59 39.52 116.59 -20.94
N THR A 60 40.82 116.88 -21.04
CA THR A 60 41.85 115.86 -21.20
C THR A 60 41.94 114.96 -19.97
N LEU A 61 41.84 115.54 -18.77
CA LEU A 61 41.80 114.77 -17.52
C LEU A 61 40.54 113.89 -17.45
N ALA A 62 39.37 114.44 -17.75
CA ALA A 62 38.12 113.70 -17.79
C ALA A 62 38.15 112.56 -18.82
N PHE A 63 38.75 112.79 -19.98
CA PHE A 63 38.95 111.76 -21.00
C PHE A 63 39.87 110.63 -20.51
N GLU A 64 40.99 110.96 -19.88
CA GLU A 64 41.91 109.94 -19.34
C GLU A 64 41.29 109.16 -18.18
N GLU A 65 40.47 109.79 -17.34
CA GLU A 65 39.66 109.11 -16.31
C GLU A 65 38.62 108.16 -16.94
N ALA A 66 37.85 108.63 -17.93
CA ALA A 66 36.86 107.81 -18.64
C ALA A 66 37.50 106.64 -19.42
N LYS A 67 38.69 106.86 -19.97
CA LYS A 67 39.47 105.82 -20.66
C LYS A 67 39.94 104.74 -19.69
N LYS A 68 40.37 105.12 -18.49
CA LYS A 68 40.74 104.16 -17.42
C LYS A 68 39.52 103.36 -16.96
N SER A 69 38.39 104.02 -16.66
CA SER A 69 37.18 103.33 -16.24
C SER A 69 36.66 102.37 -17.31
N PHE A 70 36.67 102.77 -18.59
CA PHE A 70 36.31 101.90 -19.71
C PHE A 70 37.24 100.69 -19.83
N ALA A 71 38.54 100.85 -19.61
CA ALA A 71 39.49 99.74 -19.62
C ALA A 71 39.18 98.74 -18.49
N GLU A 72 38.89 99.22 -17.28
CA GLU A 72 38.50 98.38 -16.15
C GLU A 72 37.18 97.64 -16.40
N GLU A 73 36.16 98.31 -16.94
CA GLU A 73 34.89 97.67 -17.31
C GLU A 73 35.08 96.61 -18.41
N ARG A 74 35.93 96.90 -19.40
CA ARG A 74 36.26 95.95 -20.46
C ARG A 74 36.96 94.71 -19.91
N GLU A 75 37.87 94.86 -18.94
CA GLU A 75 38.51 93.73 -18.27
C GLU A 75 37.51 92.90 -17.45
N LYS A 76 36.65 93.56 -16.66
CA LYS A 76 35.58 92.90 -15.89
C LYS A 76 34.64 92.12 -16.82
N PHE A 77 34.19 92.72 -17.91
CA PHE A 77 33.34 92.07 -18.91
C PHE A 77 34.02 90.85 -19.53
N ASN A 78 35.31 90.94 -19.88
CA ASN A 78 36.04 89.81 -20.45
C ASN A 78 36.24 88.67 -19.43
N ALA A 79 36.48 89.00 -18.15
CA ALA A 79 36.57 88.01 -17.08
C ALA A 79 35.22 87.30 -16.87
N GLU A 80 34.11 88.04 -16.82
CA GLU A 80 32.78 87.47 -16.68
C GLU A 80 32.39 86.62 -17.90
N LYS A 81 32.68 87.09 -19.12
CA LYS A 81 32.45 86.33 -20.36
C LYS A 81 33.17 84.99 -20.34
N LYS A 82 34.45 84.96 -19.95
CA LYS A 82 35.21 83.71 -19.79
C LYS A 82 34.61 82.81 -18.70
N GLY A 83 34.22 83.40 -17.57
CA GLY A 83 33.56 82.67 -16.48
C GLY A 83 32.21 82.06 -16.88
N LEU A 84 31.41 82.77 -17.69
CA LEU A 84 30.16 82.26 -18.26
C LEU A 84 30.42 81.12 -19.24
N GLN A 85 31.38 81.29 -20.17
CA GLN A 85 31.74 80.24 -21.12
C GLN A 85 32.19 78.96 -20.42
N TRP A 86 33.00 79.08 -19.36
CA TRP A 86 33.41 77.93 -18.57
C TRP A 86 32.24 77.24 -17.86
N ARG A 87 31.32 78.02 -17.26
CA ARG A 87 30.11 77.47 -16.63
C ARG A 87 29.19 76.76 -17.62
N VAL A 88 29.03 77.30 -18.83
CA VAL A 88 28.24 76.68 -19.89
C VAL A 88 28.89 75.37 -20.33
N ALA A 89 30.19 75.37 -20.63
CA ALA A 89 30.92 74.16 -21.03
C ALA A 89 30.85 73.06 -19.96
N GLU A 90 30.98 73.43 -18.68
CA GLU A 90 30.87 72.50 -17.57
C GLU A 90 29.44 71.94 -17.39
N ALA A 91 28.42 72.78 -17.61
CA ALA A 91 27.03 72.34 -17.58
C ALA A 91 26.70 71.40 -18.75
N GLU A 92 27.18 71.70 -19.95
CA GLU A 92 27.05 70.84 -21.14
C GLU A 92 27.73 69.49 -20.94
N ARG A 93 28.95 69.48 -20.38
CA ARG A 93 29.66 68.24 -20.01
C ARG A 93 28.85 67.40 -19.04
N LYS A 94 28.35 67.99 -17.94
CA LYS A 94 27.51 67.30 -16.96
C LYS A 94 26.21 66.78 -17.56
N LEU A 95 25.59 67.55 -18.46
CA LEU A 95 24.38 67.13 -19.15
C LEU A 95 24.65 65.90 -20.02
N GLU A 96 25.78 65.88 -20.74
CA GLU A 96 26.15 64.76 -21.59
C GLU A 96 26.49 63.49 -20.77
N GLU A 97 27.22 63.64 -19.66
CA GLU A 97 27.46 62.54 -18.71
C GLU A 97 26.16 61.95 -18.16
N GLN A 98 25.20 62.81 -17.81
CA GLN A 98 23.87 62.37 -17.33
C GLN A 98 23.06 61.68 -18.43
N LYS A 99 23.12 62.15 -19.68
CA LYS A 99 22.46 61.48 -20.81
C LYS A 99 23.03 60.08 -21.02
N GLN A 100 24.35 59.94 -21.06
CA GLN A 100 25.02 58.65 -21.21
C GLN A 100 24.68 57.69 -20.06
N LEU A 101 24.68 58.19 -18.82
CA LEU A 101 24.29 57.40 -17.66
C LEU A 101 22.82 56.95 -17.74
N ASN A 102 21.92 57.83 -18.19
CA ASN A 102 20.50 57.51 -18.34
C ASN A 102 20.27 56.47 -19.45
N GLU A 103 20.92 56.63 -20.60
CA GLU A 103 20.89 55.63 -21.68
C GLU A 103 21.39 54.27 -21.22
N GLN A 104 22.48 54.23 -20.46
CA GLN A 104 23.01 52.98 -19.89
C GLN A 104 22.01 52.36 -18.92
N LYS A 105 21.45 53.14 -17.98
CA LYS A 105 20.41 52.65 -17.06
C LYS A 105 19.18 52.13 -17.78
N GLN A 106 18.75 52.79 -18.86
CA GLN A 106 17.62 52.35 -19.67
C GLN A 106 17.91 51.02 -20.37
N LYS A 107 19.12 50.84 -20.91
CA LYS A 107 19.58 49.56 -21.48
C LYS A 107 19.62 48.47 -20.42
N ASP A 108 20.25 48.73 -19.28
CA ASP A 108 20.38 47.75 -18.18
C ASP A 108 19.01 47.34 -17.64
N TRP A 109 18.10 48.31 -17.47
CA TRP A 109 16.73 48.05 -17.05
C TRP A 109 15.96 47.23 -18.10
N GLY A 110 16.08 47.59 -19.38
CA GLY A 110 15.49 46.82 -20.48
C GLY A 110 15.99 45.37 -20.50
N SER A 111 17.30 45.15 -20.35
CA SER A 111 17.90 43.81 -20.27
C SER A 111 17.46 43.05 -19.02
N ALA A 112 17.33 43.71 -17.86
CA ALA A 112 16.80 43.09 -16.65
C ALA A 112 15.33 42.64 -16.84
N CYS A 113 14.47 43.52 -17.36
CA CYS A 113 13.08 43.21 -17.68
C CYS A 113 12.96 42.04 -18.67
N ALA A 114 13.77 42.02 -19.72
CA ALA A 114 13.78 40.93 -20.70
C ALA A 114 14.17 39.58 -20.06
N ARG A 115 15.21 39.57 -19.22
CA ARG A 115 15.63 38.35 -18.49
C ARG A 115 14.52 37.85 -17.56
N THR A 116 13.94 38.73 -16.75
CA THR A 116 12.85 38.35 -15.83
C THR A 116 11.63 37.83 -16.59
N ASN A 117 11.27 38.45 -17.72
CA ASN A 117 10.15 37.97 -18.54
C ASN A 117 10.42 36.57 -19.12
N LEU A 118 11.64 36.31 -19.60
CA LEU A 118 12.03 35.00 -20.10
C LEU A 118 11.98 33.93 -19.00
N GLU A 119 12.48 34.26 -17.80
CA GLU A 119 12.45 33.37 -16.65
C GLU A 119 11.00 33.07 -16.22
N MET A 120 10.14 34.09 -16.12
CA MET A 120 8.72 33.90 -15.82
C MET A 120 8.02 33.04 -16.88
N GLN A 121 8.35 33.22 -18.15
CA GLN A 121 7.79 32.39 -19.22
C GLN A 121 8.24 30.93 -19.09
N SER A 122 9.54 30.70 -18.85
CA SER A 122 10.08 29.36 -18.60
C SER A 122 9.42 28.69 -17.39
N GLN A 123 9.19 29.43 -16.30
CA GLN A 123 8.48 28.93 -15.12
C GLN A 123 7.02 28.58 -15.44
N ARG A 124 6.31 29.42 -16.22
CA ARG A 124 4.94 29.13 -16.66
C ARG A 124 4.88 27.86 -17.50
N ASP A 125 5.80 27.70 -18.45
CA ASP A 125 5.88 26.51 -19.29
C ASP A 125 6.16 25.25 -18.46
N ALA A 126 7.05 25.36 -17.46
CA ALA A 126 7.31 24.28 -16.51
C ALA A 126 6.07 23.91 -15.68
N ILE A 127 5.30 24.90 -15.20
CA ILE A 127 4.05 24.68 -14.46
C ILE A 127 3.03 23.96 -15.34
N VAL A 128 2.86 24.38 -16.60
CA VAL A 128 1.94 23.74 -17.54
C VAL A 128 2.34 22.28 -17.78
N ARG A 129 3.63 22.02 -18.04
CA ARG A 129 4.14 20.67 -18.23
C ARG A 129 3.91 19.79 -17.00
N LEU A 130 4.31 20.26 -15.82
CA LEU A 130 4.14 19.53 -14.55
C LEU A 130 2.66 19.30 -14.22
N SER A 131 1.78 20.23 -14.56
CA SER A 131 0.34 20.07 -14.38
C SER A 131 -0.21 18.96 -15.28
N GLY A 132 0.25 18.89 -16.54
CA GLY A 132 -0.08 17.79 -17.45
C GLY A 132 0.45 16.44 -17.00
N GLU A 133 1.70 16.38 -16.52
CA GLU A 133 2.29 15.16 -15.93
C GLU A 133 1.51 14.72 -14.69
N LYS A 134 1.11 15.65 -13.82
CA LYS A 134 0.29 15.37 -12.64
C LYS A 134 -1.07 14.79 -13.01
N THR A 135 -1.74 15.33 -14.02
CA THR A 135 -3.04 14.79 -14.48
C THR A 135 -2.89 13.40 -15.06
N ALA A 136 -1.86 13.15 -15.89
CA ALA A 136 -1.60 11.84 -16.46
C ALA A 136 -1.31 10.78 -15.38
N LEU A 137 -0.47 11.11 -14.39
CA LEU A 137 -0.19 10.23 -13.25
C LEU A 137 -1.44 9.97 -12.39
N ALA A 138 -2.30 10.97 -12.21
CA ALA A 138 -3.55 10.80 -11.48
C ALA A 138 -4.52 9.86 -12.22
N GLU A 139 -4.61 9.97 -13.55
CA GLU A 139 -5.39 9.07 -14.39
C GLU A 139 -4.84 7.65 -14.36
N GLU A 140 -3.51 7.47 -14.49
CA GLU A 140 -2.86 6.16 -14.39
C GLU A 140 -3.09 5.51 -13.02
N ALA A 141 -2.93 6.27 -11.94
CA ALA A 141 -3.20 5.79 -10.59
C ALA A 141 -4.67 5.39 -10.40
N GLN A 142 -5.61 6.15 -10.97
CA GLN A 142 -7.03 5.81 -10.92
C GLN A 142 -7.34 4.54 -11.72
N GLN A 143 -6.75 4.38 -12.91
CA GLN A 143 -6.88 3.16 -13.71
C GLN A 143 -6.31 1.95 -12.97
N ALA A 144 -5.13 2.10 -12.35
CA ALA A 144 -4.52 1.05 -11.54
C ALA A 144 -5.40 0.65 -10.33
N ARG A 145 -6.01 1.63 -9.64
CA ARG A 145 -6.96 1.37 -8.55
C ARG A 145 -8.19 0.60 -9.04
N VAL A 146 -8.81 1.03 -10.14
CA VAL A 146 -9.97 0.34 -10.71
C VAL A 146 -9.61 -1.09 -11.15
N ALA A 147 -8.43 -1.28 -11.74
CA ALA A 147 -7.93 -2.61 -12.11
C ALA A 147 -7.66 -3.50 -10.87
N ALA A 148 -7.12 -2.93 -9.80
CA ALA A 148 -6.90 -3.63 -8.53
C ALA A 148 -8.23 -4.01 -7.87
N GLU A 149 -9.19 -3.09 -7.78
CA GLU A 149 -10.54 -3.37 -7.24
C GLU A 149 -11.26 -4.47 -8.04
N LYS A 150 -11.09 -4.50 -9.36
CA LYS A 150 -11.65 -5.58 -10.19
C LYS A 150 -11.02 -6.93 -9.85
N LYS A 151 -9.70 -6.99 -9.74
CA LYS A 151 -8.99 -8.22 -9.34
C LYS A 151 -9.37 -8.67 -7.93
N GLU A 152 -9.51 -7.73 -7.00
CA GLU A 152 -9.95 -8.02 -5.63
C GLU A 152 -11.34 -8.65 -5.62
N LYS A 153 -12.30 -8.09 -6.38
CA LYS A 153 -13.64 -8.70 -6.55
C LYS A 153 -13.58 -10.11 -7.15
N GLU A 154 -12.70 -10.33 -8.14
CA GLU A 154 -12.49 -11.66 -8.72
C GLU A 154 -11.89 -12.66 -7.71
N TYR A 155 -10.95 -12.22 -6.87
CA TYR A 155 -10.37 -13.05 -5.81
C TYR A 155 -11.39 -13.37 -4.72
N VAL A 156 -12.19 -12.39 -4.27
CA VAL A 156 -13.27 -12.61 -3.30
C VAL A 156 -14.27 -13.62 -3.84
N ALA A 157 -14.76 -13.45 -5.07
CA ALA A 157 -15.69 -14.41 -5.68
C ALA A 157 -15.09 -15.83 -5.80
N ARG A 158 -13.77 -15.94 -6.01
CA ARG A 158 -13.08 -17.23 -6.04
C ARG A 158 -12.96 -17.85 -4.65
N ILE A 159 -12.72 -17.04 -3.62
CA ILE A 159 -12.69 -17.47 -2.22
C ILE A 159 -14.08 -17.99 -1.82
N ASP A 160 -15.14 -17.22 -2.07
CA ASP A 160 -16.53 -17.62 -1.74
C ASP A 160 -16.89 -18.97 -2.39
N LYS A 161 -16.47 -19.19 -3.64
CA LYS A 161 -16.67 -20.47 -4.35
C LYS A 161 -15.89 -21.62 -3.70
N LEU A 162 -14.66 -21.37 -3.27
CA LEU A 162 -13.83 -22.37 -2.59
C LEU A 162 -14.37 -22.69 -1.20
N GLU A 163 -14.91 -21.70 -0.48
CA GLU A 163 -15.55 -21.91 0.83
C GLU A 163 -16.82 -22.76 0.71
N LEU A 164 -17.65 -22.53 -0.30
CA LEU A 164 -18.81 -23.39 -0.59
C LEU A 164 -18.40 -24.83 -0.89
N LEU A 165 -17.39 -25.03 -1.74
CA LEU A 165 -16.87 -26.37 -2.03
C LEU A 165 -16.26 -27.04 -0.79
N ALA A 166 -15.57 -26.28 0.06
CA ALA A 166 -15.02 -26.79 1.31
C ALA A 166 -16.12 -27.20 2.29
N GLN A 167 -17.21 -26.43 2.39
CA GLN A 167 -18.40 -26.79 3.17
C GLN A 167 -19.08 -28.05 2.62
N GLU A 168 -19.28 -28.16 1.31
CA GLU A 168 -19.81 -29.38 0.68
C GLU A 168 -18.92 -30.59 0.96
N LYS A 169 -17.59 -30.45 0.89
CA LYS A 169 -16.67 -31.54 1.23
C LYS A 169 -16.65 -31.88 2.72
N ALA A 170 -16.80 -30.90 3.60
CA ALA A 170 -16.93 -31.14 5.02
C ALA A 170 -18.20 -31.96 5.33
N THR A 171 -19.35 -31.62 4.74
CA THR A 171 -20.60 -32.38 4.94
C THR A 171 -20.54 -33.76 4.30
N GLU A 172 -19.90 -33.92 3.13
CA GLU A 172 -19.61 -35.24 2.55
C GLU A 172 -18.72 -36.08 3.50
N CYS A 173 -17.69 -35.50 4.12
CA CYS A 173 -16.86 -36.19 5.10
C CYS A 173 -17.64 -36.58 6.36
N GLU A 174 -18.47 -35.69 6.90
CA GLU A 174 -19.31 -35.98 8.08
C GLU A 174 -20.31 -37.11 7.79
N THR A 175 -20.95 -37.10 6.62
CA THR A 175 -21.87 -38.17 6.21
C THR A 175 -21.15 -39.49 5.97
N ALA A 176 -19.99 -39.48 5.31
CA ALA A 176 -19.16 -40.67 5.15
C ALA A 176 -18.67 -41.22 6.49
N GLN A 177 -18.30 -40.35 7.44
CA GLN A 177 -17.89 -40.74 8.78
C GLN A 177 -19.06 -41.34 9.57
N GLY A 178 -20.26 -40.77 9.47
CA GLY A 178 -21.50 -41.35 10.03
C GLY A 178 -21.79 -42.75 9.50
N LEU A 179 -21.74 -42.94 8.18
CA LEU A 179 -21.89 -44.25 7.54
C LEU A 179 -20.83 -45.25 8.00
N LEU A 180 -19.58 -44.81 8.17
CA LEU A 180 -18.50 -45.68 8.64
C LEU A 180 -18.71 -46.08 10.11
N THR A 181 -19.18 -45.16 10.97
CA THR A 181 -19.56 -45.49 12.35
C THR A 181 -20.73 -46.47 12.44
N GLU A 182 -21.74 -46.32 11.57
CA GLU A 182 -22.87 -47.25 11.50
C GLU A 182 -22.42 -48.64 11.03
N LYS A 183 -21.61 -48.72 9.96
CA LYS A 183 -21.09 -50.00 9.45
C LYS A 183 -20.16 -50.69 10.44
N THR A 184 -19.34 -49.94 11.17
CA THR A 184 -18.50 -50.52 12.23
C THR A 184 -19.33 -51.05 13.40
N ALA A 185 -20.40 -50.36 13.79
CA ALA A 185 -21.35 -50.86 14.79
C ALA A 185 -22.10 -52.11 14.31
N GLU A 186 -22.56 -52.15 13.06
CA GLU A 186 -23.16 -53.35 12.46
C GLU A 186 -22.19 -54.54 12.42
N CYS A 187 -20.93 -54.31 12.03
CA CYS A 187 -19.88 -55.33 12.05
C CYS A 187 -19.66 -55.87 13.46
N GLN A 188 -19.54 -55.00 14.47
CA GLN A 188 -19.38 -55.41 15.87
C GLN A 188 -20.59 -56.20 16.39
N ALA A 189 -21.81 -55.78 16.04
CA ALA A 189 -23.02 -56.52 16.41
C ALA A 189 -23.08 -57.92 15.75
N SER A 190 -22.67 -58.02 14.48
CA SER A 190 -22.57 -59.29 13.76
C SER A 190 -21.49 -60.21 14.34
N GLU A 191 -20.33 -59.65 14.71
CA GLU A 191 -19.25 -60.38 15.37
C GLU A 191 -19.70 -60.97 16.72
N LEU A 192 -20.41 -60.20 17.55
CA LEU A 192 -20.96 -60.69 18.82
C LEU A 192 -21.94 -61.87 18.61
N LEU A 193 -22.85 -61.75 17.64
CA LEU A 193 -23.77 -62.84 17.31
C LEU A 193 -23.05 -64.09 16.79
N ALA A 194 -21.99 -63.91 15.98
CA ALA A 194 -21.18 -65.01 15.50
C ALA A 194 -20.40 -65.69 16.64
N GLU A 195 -19.87 -64.91 17.59
CA GLU A 195 -19.20 -65.42 18.78
C GLU A 195 -20.15 -66.23 19.67
N GLU A 196 -21.36 -65.71 19.94
CA GLU A 196 -22.41 -66.42 20.70
C GLU A 196 -22.79 -67.75 20.03
N ALA A 197 -23.06 -67.74 18.72
CA ALA A 197 -23.36 -68.95 17.95
C ALA A 197 -22.20 -69.96 17.98
N SER A 198 -20.96 -69.48 17.95
CA SER A 198 -19.76 -70.33 18.05
C SER A 198 -19.61 -70.94 19.45
N ALA A 199 -19.97 -70.21 20.51
CA ALA A 199 -19.93 -70.68 21.89
C ALA A 199 -21.00 -71.75 22.14
N ASP A 200 -22.20 -71.54 21.62
CA ASP A 200 -23.29 -72.51 21.67
C ASP A 200 -22.96 -73.78 20.90
N SER A 201 -22.35 -73.66 19.71
CA SER A 201 -21.89 -74.81 18.92
C SER A 201 -20.81 -75.62 19.66
N ARG A 202 -19.84 -74.94 20.27
CA ARG A 202 -18.81 -75.58 21.11
C ARG A 202 -19.41 -76.30 22.32
N TRP A 203 -20.38 -75.68 22.98
CA TRP A 203 -21.07 -76.30 24.11
C TRP A 203 -21.87 -77.54 23.70
N LEU A 204 -22.64 -77.46 22.61
CA LEU A 204 -23.41 -78.59 22.09
C LEU A 204 -22.52 -79.80 21.79
N LEU A 205 -21.38 -79.59 21.13
CA LEU A 205 -20.45 -80.66 20.77
C LEU A 205 -19.73 -81.24 21.99
N SER A 206 -19.25 -80.38 22.90
CA SER A 206 -18.44 -80.80 24.05
C SER A 206 -19.26 -81.40 25.20
N ARG A 207 -20.52 -80.99 25.35
CA ARG A 207 -21.34 -81.27 26.53
C ARG A 207 -22.75 -81.74 26.20
N GLY A 208 -23.44 -81.04 25.30
CA GLY A 208 -24.83 -81.37 24.93
C GLY A 208 -24.99 -82.76 24.35
N VAL A 209 -24.18 -83.12 23.34
CA VAL A 209 -24.19 -84.44 22.69
C VAL A 209 -23.82 -85.55 23.68
N PRO A 210 -22.74 -85.45 24.48
CA PRO A 210 -22.44 -86.44 25.53
C PRO A 210 -23.56 -86.62 26.55
N LEU A 211 -24.19 -85.54 27.03
CA LEU A 211 -25.29 -85.63 28.00
C LEU A 211 -26.54 -86.30 27.41
N LEU A 212 -26.83 -86.05 26.12
CA LEU A 212 -27.89 -86.76 25.41
C LEU A 212 -27.57 -88.25 25.26
N ALA A 213 -26.34 -88.59 24.89
CA ALA A 213 -25.89 -89.98 24.78
C ALA A 213 -25.97 -90.70 26.14
N ASP A 214 -25.57 -90.04 27.22
CA ASP A 214 -25.65 -90.57 28.58
C ASP A 214 -27.10 -90.83 29.02
N ARG A 215 -28.03 -89.90 28.74
CA ARG A 215 -29.46 -90.11 29.01
C ARG A 215 -30.07 -91.24 28.20
N ILE A 216 -29.60 -91.46 26.97
CA ILE A 216 -30.02 -92.59 26.13
C ILE A 216 -29.52 -93.90 26.74
N LEU A 217 -28.24 -93.98 27.14
CA LEU A 217 -27.63 -95.15 27.77
C LEU A 217 -28.35 -95.58 29.05
N HIS A 218 -28.78 -94.61 29.86
CA HIS A 218 -29.50 -94.84 31.11
C HIS A 218 -31.03 -94.87 30.95
N SER A 219 -31.54 -94.78 29.72
CA SER A 219 -32.99 -94.80 29.50
C SER A 219 -33.57 -96.18 29.78
N SER A 220 -34.68 -96.22 30.51
CA SER A 220 -35.48 -97.45 30.68
C SER A 220 -36.02 -97.95 29.34
N GLU A 221 -36.19 -97.05 28.36
CA GLU A 221 -36.53 -97.37 26.97
C GLU A 221 -35.44 -98.25 26.34
N LEU A 222 -34.17 -97.84 26.37
CA LEU A 222 -33.04 -98.65 25.88
C LEU A 222 -32.88 -99.95 26.66
N ALA A 223 -32.94 -99.89 28.00
CA ALA A 223 -32.74 -101.06 28.85
C ALA A 223 -33.81 -102.14 28.59
N ARG A 224 -35.08 -101.74 28.51
CA ARG A 224 -36.19 -102.62 28.14
C ARG A 224 -35.99 -103.20 26.74
N TYR A 225 -35.56 -102.36 25.80
CA TYR A 225 -35.33 -102.80 24.43
C TYR A 225 -34.20 -103.81 24.33
N MET A 226 -33.05 -103.54 24.95
CA MET A 226 -31.90 -104.44 25.00
C MET A 226 -32.25 -105.76 25.71
N PHE A 227 -33.11 -105.72 26.73
CA PHE A 227 -33.62 -106.91 27.38
C PHE A 227 -34.53 -107.73 26.46
N GLU A 228 -35.48 -107.10 25.77
CA GLU A 228 -36.36 -107.77 24.81
C GLU A 228 -35.58 -108.36 23.62
N LEU A 229 -34.61 -107.61 23.08
CA LEU A 229 -33.72 -108.06 22.01
C LEU A 229 -32.81 -109.20 22.48
N GLY A 230 -32.25 -109.10 23.69
CA GLY A 230 -31.44 -110.16 24.30
C GLY A 230 -32.24 -111.42 24.55
N ARG A 231 -33.50 -111.30 25.00
CA ARG A 231 -34.42 -112.43 25.16
C ARG A 231 -34.77 -113.07 23.82
N ALA A 232 -35.07 -112.28 22.79
CA ALA A 232 -35.34 -112.78 21.45
C ALA A 232 -34.10 -113.48 20.85
N GLY A 233 -32.91 -112.91 21.02
CA GLY A 233 -31.64 -113.51 20.60
C GLY A 233 -31.30 -114.80 21.35
N TYR A 234 -31.53 -114.83 22.66
CA TYR A 234 -31.36 -116.03 23.48
C TYR A 234 -32.31 -117.15 23.05
N ASN A 235 -33.58 -116.83 22.77
CA ASN A 235 -34.56 -117.81 22.27
C ASN A 235 -34.20 -118.34 20.87
N SER A 236 -33.78 -117.47 19.94
CA SER A 236 -33.28 -117.87 18.61
C SER A 236 -32.04 -118.77 18.71
N GLY A 237 -31.05 -118.43 19.55
CA GLY A 237 -29.86 -119.26 19.76
C GLY A 237 -30.15 -120.62 20.42
N ARG A 238 -31.11 -120.68 21.36
CA ARG A 238 -31.48 -121.92 22.07
C ARG A 238 -32.12 -122.97 21.16
N LYS A 239 -32.82 -122.55 20.10
CA LYS A 239 -33.39 -123.44 19.07
C LYS A 239 -32.34 -124.37 18.42
N PHE A 240 -31.08 -123.94 18.32
CA PHE A 240 -30.00 -124.70 17.66
C PHE A 240 -28.92 -125.27 18.61
N GLY A 241 -28.99 -124.97 19.92
CA GLY A 241 -27.89 -125.22 20.87
C GLY A 241 -27.91 -126.57 21.62
N TYR A 242 -29.06 -127.20 21.79
CA TYR A 242 -29.18 -128.49 22.48
C TYR A 242 -29.08 -129.67 21.49
N ALA A 243 -28.40 -130.75 21.88
CA ALA A 243 -28.24 -131.95 21.05
C ALA A 243 -29.60 -132.52 20.60
N GLU A 244 -30.60 -132.43 21.46
CA GLU A 244 -31.98 -132.86 21.21
C GLU A 244 -32.65 -132.08 20.06
N GLY A 245 -32.43 -130.75 19.98
CA GLY A 245 -32.96 -129.92 18.89
C GLY A 245 -32.27 -130.14 17.54
N ARG A 246 -30.96 -130.47 17.54
CA ARG A 246 -30.22 -130.79 16.30
C ARG A 246 -30.71 -132.08 15.65
N PHE A 247 -31.03 -133.11 16.43
CA PHE A 247 -31.56 -134.36 15.90
C PHE A 247 -32.99 -134.21 15.35
N ALA A 248 -33.86 -133.44 16.04
CA ALA A 248 -35.21 -133.17 15.56
C ALA A 248 -35.24 -132.39 14.22
N THR A 249 -34.35 -131.40 14.07
CA THR A 249 -34.26 -130.58 12.84
C THR A 249 -33.70 -131.37 11.64
N VAL A 250 -32.75 -132.29 11.87
CA VAL A 250 -32.17 -133.15 10.82
C VAL A 250 -33.12 -134.29 10.41
N ASN A 251 -33.93 -134.81 11.34
CA ASN A 251 -34.86 -135.91 11.08
C ASN A 251 -36.28 -135.47 10.67
N ASN A 252 -36.53 -134.16 10.55
CA ASN A 252 -37.84 -133.59 10.21
C ASN A 252 -38.96 -134.00 11.19
N GLU A 253 -38.60 -134.25 12.45
CA GLU A 253 -39.52 -134.61 13.52
C GLU A 253 -39.96 -133.35 14.26
N LYS A 254 -41.28 -133.15 14.37
CA LYS A 254 -41.84 -132.05 15.17
C LYS A 254 -41.77 -132.48 16.63
N ASP A 255 -40.73 -132.04 17.34
CA ASP A 255 -40.65 -132.22 18.78
C ASP A 255 -41.67 -131.30 19.48
N TYR A 256 -42.89 -131.82 19.69
CA TYR A 256 -43.99 -131.11 20.31
C TYR A 256 -43.79 -130.87 21.82
N HIS A 257 -42.72 -131.40 22.42
CA HIS A 257 -42.43 -131.27 23.85
C HIS A 257 -41.64 -130.01 24.21
N PHE A 258 -41.06 -129.31 23.22
CA PHE A 258 -40.34 -128.05 23.45
C PHE A 258 -41.17 -126.84 22.98
N GLU A 259 -41.58 -125.98 23.93
CA GLU A 259 -42.39 -124.78 23.66
C GLU A 259 -41.76 -123.82 22.62
N LEU A 260 -40.43 -123.84 22.47
CA LEU A 260 -39.67 -123.03 21.51
C LEU A 260 -39.91 -123.39 20.02
N PHE A 261 -40.46 -124.57 19.71
CA PHE A 261 -40.79 -124.96 18.33
C PHE A 261 -42.19 -124.50 17.89
N LYS A 262 -42.99 -123.89 18.78
CA LYS A 262 -44.31 -123.32 18.44
C LYS A 262 -44.25 -121.85 18.00
N GLU A 263 -43.13 -121.16 18.20
CA GLU A 263 -42.96 -119.72 17.90
C GLU A 263 -41.83 -119.49 16.88
N ASP A 264 -42.03 -118.55 15.93
CA ASP A 264 -41.00 -118.14 14.96
C ASP A 264 -39.94 -117.24 15.64
N CYS A 265 -39.01 -117.90 16.33
CA CYS A 265 -37.96 -117.23 17.11
C CYS A 265 -36.99 -116.43 16.23
N ASP A 266 -36.72 -116.88 14.99
CA ASP A 266 -35.79 -116.21 14.08
C ASP A 266 -36.43 -114.97 13.46
N GLY A 267 -37.71 -115.06 13.07
CA GLY A 267 -38.50 -113.91 12.65
C GLY A 267 -38.69 -112.87 13.76
N ALA A 268 -38.94 -113.31 15.00
CA ALA A 268 -39.06 -112.42 16.15
C ALA A 268 -37.73 -111.68 16.47
N TYR A 269 -36.59 -112.36 16.36
CA TYR A 269 -35.28 -111.73 16.54
C TYR A 269 -34.95 -110.76 15.39
N ALA A 270 -35.25 -111.11 14.14
CA ALA A 270 -35.07 -110.23 12.98
C ALA A 270 -35.93 -108.96 13.09
N ALA A 271 -37.19 -109.10 13.51
CA ALA A 271 -38.10 -107.98 13.75
C ALA A 271 -37.57 -107.05 14.86
N LYS A 272 -37.08 -107.61 15.98
CA LYS A 272 -36.45 -106.83 17.05
C LYS A 272 -35.11 -106.20 16.63
N ARG A 273 -34.35 -106.80 15.71
CA ARG A 273 -33.17 -106.13 15.12
C ARG A 273 -33.55 -104.95 14.23
N GLN A 274 -34.61 -105.11 13.44
CA GLN A 274 -35.10 -104.05 12.58
C GLN A 274 -35.65 -102.87 13.40
N GLU A 275 -36.41 -103.15 14.46
CA GLU A 275 -36.92 -102.12 15.36
C GLU A 275 -35.78 -101.43 16.14
N PHE A 276 -34.68 -102.13 16.52
CA PHE A 276 -33.47 -101.50 17.08
C PHE A 276 -32.84 -100.46 16.13
N SER A 277 -32.79 -100.77 14.83
CA SER A 277 -32.22 -99.86 13.83
C SER A 277 -33.04 -98.59 13.60
N MET A 278 -34.32 -98.62 14.01
CA MET A 278 -35.26 -97.49 13.90
C MET A 278 -35.66 -96.96 15.28
N LEU A 279 -34.84 -97.22 16.32
CA LEU A 279 -35.19 -96.80 17.67
C LEU A 279 -35.19 -95.28 17.78
N ASP A 280 -36.32 -94.73 18.18
CA ASP A 280 -36.50 -93.30 18.35
C ASP A 280 -36.79 -92.98 19.82
N PHE A 281 -35.74 -92.57 20.54
CA PHE A 281 -35.82 -92.27 21.96
C PHE A 281 -36.65 -91.02 22.23
N ALA A 282 -37.53 -91.09 23.22
CA ALA A 282 -38.32 -89.92 23.64
C ALA A 282 -37.43 -88.72 24.02
N VAL A 283 -36.25 -88.99 24.59
CA VAL A 283 -35.24 -87.98 24.95
C VAL A 283 -34.70 -87.23 23.73
N VAL A 284 -34.45 -87.92 22.62
CA VAL A 284 -33.93 -87.30 21.38
C VAL A 284 -35.02 -86.45 20.72
N ARG A 285 -36.27 -86.93 20.68
CA ARG A 285 -37.41 -86.14 20.19
C ARG A 285 -37.64 -84.87 21.02
N ALA A 286 -37.56 -84.99 22.34
CA ALA A 286 -37.72 -83.84 23.24
C ALA A 286 -36.61 -82.81 23.03
N ALA A 287 -35.35 -83.26 22.91
CA ALA A 287 -34.21 -82.40 22.62
C ALA A 287 -34.35 -81.73 21.24
N GLY A 288 -34.77 -82.46 20.22
CA GLY A 288 -35.05 -81.90 18.88
C GLY A 288 -36.12 -80.82 18.92
N LYS A 289 -37.21 -81.00 19.67
CA LYS A 289 -38.25 -79.96 19.83
C LYS A 289 -37.76 -78.71 20.56
N LEU A 290 -36.84 -78.87 21.52
CA LEU A 290 -36.23 -77.73 22.20
C LEU A 290 -35.27 -76.98 21.28
N ALA A 291 -34.45 -77.69 20.50
CA ALA A 291 -33.48 -77.11 19.58
C ALA A 291 -34.09 -76.18 18.50
N HIS A 292 -35.34 -76.42 18.09
CA HIS A 292 -36.01 -75.63 17.06
C HIS A 292 -36.69 -74.35 17.58
N LYS A 293 -36.55 -74.03 18.88
CA LYS A 293 -37.05 -72.78 19.46
C LYS A 293 -36.01 -71.66 19.31
N VAL A 294 -36.47 -70.42 19.42
CA VAL A 294 -35.65 -69.19 19.29
C VAL A 294 -34.44 -69.18 20.25
N ASP A 295 -34.56 -69.81 21.43
CA ASP A 295 -33.47 -70.02 22.40
C ASP A 295 -33.14 -71.51 22.58
N GLY A 296 -33.10 -72.26 21.49
CA GLY A 296 -33.08 -73.71 21.54
C GLY A 296 -31.90 -74.30 22.31
N VAL A 297 -30.71 -73.72 22.18
CA VAL A 297 -29.50 -74.17 22.88
C VAL A 297 -29.54 -73.84 24.37
N ALA A 298 -29.99 -72.65 24.75
CA ALA A 298 -30.17 -72.28 26.16
C ALA A 298 -31.22 -73.16 26.86
N LEU A 299 -32.30 -73.50 26.16
CA LEU A 299 -33.30 -74.44 26.68
C LEU A 299 -32.75 -75.86 26.80
N LEU A 300 -31.87 -76.29 25.88
CA LEU A 300 -31.16 -77.56 25.97
C LEU A 300 -30.17 -77.59 27.13
N LYS A 301 -29.39 -76.52 27.34
CA LYS A 301 -28.50 -76.32 28.50
C LYS A 301 -29.24 -76.54 29.81
N LYS A 302 -30.39 -75.88 29.96
CA LYS A 302 -31.26 -76.02 31.14
C LYS A 302 -31.87 -77.41 31.27
N ALA A 303 -32.32 -78.00 30.16
CA ALA A 303 -32.97 -79.31 30.19
C ALA A 303 -31.99 -80.48 30.40
N LEU A 304 -30.74 -80.36 29.94
CA LEU A 304 -29.71 -81.40 30.01
C LEU A 304 -28.83 -81.28 31.27
N GLY A 305 -28.88 -80.15 31.96
CA GLY A 305 -28.21 -79.93 33.24
C GLY A 305 -26.86 -79.24 33.07
N GLU A 306 -26.91 -77.91 32.94
CA GLU A 306 -25.74 -77.03 33.12
C GLU A 306 -25.74 -76.35 34.51
N ASP A 307 -26.80 -76.51 35.30
CA ASP A 307 -26.84 -76.06 36.71
C ASP A 307 -26.33 -77.19 37.62
N GLY A 308 -25.03 -77.46 37.54
CA GLY A 308 -24.37 -78.45 38.37
C GLY A 308 -23.31 -77.82 39.25
N ASP A 309 -23.71 -77.31 40.43
CA ASP A 309 -22.84 -77.37 41.59
C ASP A 309 -23.60 -77.60 42.92
N ALA A 310 -23.14 -78.64 43.61
CA ALA A 310 -23.20 -78.91 45.04
C ALA A 310 -24.57 -79.08 45.75
N SER A 311 -24.99 -80.33 45.95
CA SER A 311 -24.85 -81.00 47.26
C SER A 311 -25.58 -82.34 47.28
N GLY A 312 -24.80 -83.41 47.37
CA GLY A 312 -25.29 -84.71 47.77
C GLY A 312 -25.40 -84.81 49.29
N GLY A 313 -26.34 -85.65 49.73
CA GLY A 313 -26.21 -86.43 50.95
C GLY A 313 -26.94 -85.92 52.18
N ALA A 314 -28.10 -86.53 52.45
CA ALA A 314 -28.36 -87.45 53.57
C ALA A 314 -29.80 -87.31 54.08
N GLY A 315 -30.55 -88.42 54.10
CA GLY A 315 -31.72 -88.59 54.99
C GLY A 315 -31.27 -88.74 56.46
N PRO A 316 -32.14 -89.10 57.44
CA PRO A 316 -33.46 -89.73 57.30
C PRO A 316 -34.57 -89.12 58.20
N SER A 317 -35.82 -89.51 57.93
CA SER A 317 -36.92 -89.88 58.86
C SER A 317 -38.27 -89.70 58.19
#